data_AF-A0A7Z3CL83-F1
#
_entry.id   AF-A0A7Z3CL83-F1
#
_cell.length_a   1.000
_cell.length_b   1.000
_cell.length_c   1.000
_cell.angle_alpha   90.00
_cell.angle_beta   90.00
_cell.angle_gamma   90.00
#
_symmetry.space_group_name_H-M   'P 1'
#
loop_
_entity.id
_entity.type
_entity.pdbx_description
1 polymer ?
#
loop_
_entity_poly.entity_id
_entity_poly.type
_entity_poly.pdbx_seq_one_letter_code
_entity_poly.pdbx_strand_id
1 'polypeptide(L)'
;MSRPTKAMKTRSQGAVPEIYYKRPDGDSFRYRCQVSADSVVWSTFLNDTRTWGRWRNRYSEGDATTTYSVSGGELTIRNDQSGDQTFRKSDF
;
A
#
# COMPACT_ATOMS: atom_id res chain seq x y z
N MET A 1 -4.89 -14.78 3.17
CA MET A 1 -5.54 -14.13 4.33
C MET A 1 -5.62 -12.63 4.05
N SER A 2 -6.80 -12.12 3.66
CA SER A 2 -6.99 -10.68 3.43
C SER A 2 -6.90 -9.94 4.77
N ARG A 3 -6.12 -8.86 4.78
CA ARG A 3 -5.83 -8.07 5.98
C ARG A 3 -6.96 -7.04 6.15
N PRO A 4 -7.59 -6.91 7.34
CA PRO A 4 -8.70 -5.98 7.52
C PRO A 4 -8.22 -4.54 7.27
N THR A 5 -8.80 -3.88 6.28
CA THR A 5 -8.55 -2.48 5.90
C THR A 5 -8.59 -1.54 7.10
N LYS A 6 -9.45 -1.82 8.09
CA LYS A 6 -9.62 -1.05 9.33
C LYS A 6 -8.37 -0.93 10.22
N ALA A 7 -7.36 -1.78 10.02
CA ALA A 7 -6.15 -1.75 10.83
C ALA A 7 -5.04 -0.85 10.24
N MET A 8 -5.19 -0.42 8.99
CA MET A 8 -4.29 0.54 8.36
C MET A 8 -4.59 1.96 8.85
N LYS A 9 -3.54 2.72 9.20
CA LYS A 9 -3.65 4.12 9.61
C LYS A 9 -2.71 4.99 8.79
N THR A 10 -3.17 6.16 8.39
CA THR A 10 -2.30 7.18 7.80
C THR A 10 -1.48 7.83 8.92
N ARG A 11 -0.16 7.84 8.76
CA ARG A 11 0.77 8.50 9.68
C ARG A 11 1.13 9.91 9.21
N SER A 12 1.23 10.12 7.90
CA SER A 12 1.49 11.42 7.29
C SER A 12 0.79 11.52 5.94
N GLN A 13 0.16 12.66 5.70
CA GLN A 13 -0.44 13.05 4.42
C GLN A 13 0.45 14.15 3.83
N GLY A 14 1.26 13.81 2.83
CA GLY A 14 2.21 14.73 2.19
C GLY A 14 2.60 14.21 0.81
N ALA A 15 3.65 14.76 0.20
CA ALA A 15 4.10 14.36 -1.13
C ALA A 15 4.44 12.86 -1.24
N VAL A 16 4.88 12.26 -0.12
CA VAL A 16 5.11 10.83 0.03
C VAL A 16 4.35 10.38 1.28
N PRO A 17 3.05 10.05 1.17
CA PRO A 17 2.27 9.65 2.33
C PRO A 17 2.83 8.40 3.00
N GLU A 18 2.75 8.36 4.33
CA GLU A 18 3.12 7.21 5.13
C GLU A 18 1.88 6.55 5.72
N ILE A 19 1.82 5.23 5.59
CA ILE A 19 0.81 4.40 6.24
C ILE A 19 1.48 3.41 7.19
N TYR A 20 0.74 3.03 8.21
CA TYR A 20 1.18 2.16 9.28
C TYR A 20 0.12 1.10 9.57
N TYR A 21 0.60 -0.10 9.86
CA TYR A 21 -0.23 -1.22 10.31
C TYR A 21 0.44 -1.90 11.49
N LYS A 22 -0.34 -2.18 12.54
CA LYS A 22 0.05 -3.03 13.65
C LYS A 22 -0.75 -4.32 13.60
N ARG A 23 -0.05 -5.46 13.54
CA ARG A 23 -0.64 -6.77 13.67
C ARG A 23 -1.02 -7.07 15.14
N PRO A 24 -2.00 -7.95 15.38
CA PRO A 24 -2.33 -8.40 16.74
C PRO A 24 -1.16 -9.07 17.48
N ASP A 25 -0.24 -9.70 16.74
CA ASP A 25 0.98 -10.31 17.28
C ASP A 25 2.03 -9.30 17.77
N GLY A 26 1.76 -7.99 17.62
CA GLY A 26 2.62 -6.90 18.07
C GLY A 26 3.53 -6.35 16.98
N ASP A 27 3.72 -7.07 15.87
CA ASP A 27 4.55 -6.59 14.77
C ASP A 27 3.93 -5.39 14.09
N SER A 28 4.81 -4.54 13.59
CA SER A 28 4.38 -3.31 12.96
C SER A 28 5.12 -2.99 11.69
N PHE A 29 4.35 -2.56 10.71
CA PHE A 29 4.80 -2.32 9.34
C PHE A 29 4.51 -0.89 9.00
N ARG A 30 5.47 -0.26 8.34
CA ARG A 30 5.32 1.07 7.77
C ARG A 30 5.61 1.00 6.29
N TYR A 31 4.79 1.72 5.54
CA TYR A 31 4.96 1.87 4.11
C TYR A 31 4.91 3.35 3.79
N ARG A 32 5.72 3.76 2.83
CA ARG A 32 5.61 5.05 2.17
C ARG A 32 5.22 4.82 0.73
N CYS A 33 4.35 5.68 0.20
CA CYS A 33 3.78 5.50 -1.13
C CYS A 33 4.10 6.71 -2.01
N GLN A 34 4.31 6.45 -3.29
CA GLN A 34 4.23 7.42 -4.37
C GLN A 34 2.97 7.07 -5.14
N VAL A 35 1.97 7.95 -5.07
CA VAL A 35 0.68 7.77 -5.76
C VAL A 35 0.68 8.72 -6.95
N SER A 36 0.60 8.17 -8.14
CA SER A 36 0.41 8.93 -9.39
C SER A 36 -1.04 8.80 -9.87
N ALA A 37 -1.38 9.29 -11.06
CA ALA A 37 -2.77 9.29 -11.54
C ALA A 37 -3.41 7.89 -11.60
N ASP A 38 -2.62 6.87 -11.93
CA ASP A 38 -3.10 5.50 -12.18
C ASP A 38 -2.29 4.41 -11.48
N SER A 39 -1.17 4.74 -10.83
CA SER A 39 -0.26 3.75 -10.25
C SER A 39 0.20 4.10 -8.84
N VAL A 40 0.52 3.05 -8.08
CA VAL A 40 1.06 3.14 -6.73
C VAL A 40 2.38 2.40 -6.65
N VAL A 41 3.44 3.12 -6.32
CA VAL A 41 4.75 2.55 -5.98
C VAL A 41 4.96 2.71 -4.49
N TRP A 42 5.46 1.67 -3.81
CA TRP A 42 5.63 1.70 -2.37
C TRP A 42 7.03 1.22 -1.93
N SER A 43 7.40 1.59 -0.72
CA SER A 43 8.64 1.18 -0.06
C SER A 43 8.34 0.86 1.40
N THR A 44 8.94 -0.23 1.91
CA THR A 44 8.77 -0.69 3.28
C THR A 44 9.84 -0.07 4.20
N PHE A 45 9.47 0.25 5.43
CA PHE A 45 10.44 0.59 6.46
C PHE A 45 11.01 -0.71 7.06
N LEU A 46 12.32 -0.83 7.05
CA LEU A 46 13.06 -1.96 7.58
C LEU A 46 13.41 -1.65 9.05
N ASN A 47 12.75 -2.33 9.99
CA ASN A 47 12.91 -2.05 11.42
C ASN A 47 14.30 -2.42 11.97
N ASP A 48 14.93 -3.43 11.37
CA ASP A 48 16.28 -3.91 11.70
C ASP A 48 17.35 -2.86 11.40
N THR A 49 17.31 -2.27 10.20
CA THR A 49 18.28 -1.26 9.75
C THR A 49 17.82 0.17 10.01
N ARG A 50 16.56 0.37 10.40
CA ARG A 50 15.90 1.67 10.59
C ARG A 50 15.93 2.56 9.33
N THR A 51 15.89 1.94 8.16
CA THR A 51 15.92 2.64 6.87
C THR A 51 14.72 2.28 6.00
N TRP A 52 14.46 3.09 4.98
CA TRP A 52 13.52 2.73 3.93
C TRP A 52 14.20 1.82 2.92
N GLY A 53 13.55 0.69 2.62
CA GLY A 53 13.99 -0.18 1.55
C GLY A 53 13.81 0.44 0.16
N ARG A 54 14.21 -0.30 -0.87
CA ARG A 54 14.00 0.10 -2.26
C ARG A 54 12.51 0.35 -2.57
N TRP A 55 12.27 1.19 -3.55
CA TRP A 55 10.95 1.30 -4.17
C TRP A 55 10.61 0.03 -4.94
N ARG A 56 9.34 -0.38 -4.87
CA ARG A 56 8.80 -1.55 -5.57
C ARG A 56 8.32 -1.14 -6.96
N ASN A 57 9.27 -0.87 -7.85
CA ASN A 57 9.03 -0.39 -9.22
C ASN A 57 9.85 -1.13 -10.29
N ARG A 58 10.37 -2.32 -9.97
CA ARG A 58 11.19 -3.13 -10.89
C ARG A 58 10.57 -4.50 -11.09
N TYR A 59 9.79 -4.63 -12.17
CA TYR A 59 9.15 -5.90 -12.51
C TYR A 59 10.16 -7.04 -12.70
N SER A 60 11.33 -6.75 -13.28
CA SER A 60 12.43 -7.72 -13.44
C SER A 60 12.98 -8.25 -12.11
N GLU A 61 12.77 -7.53 -11.00
CA GLU A 61 13.12 -7.98 -9.64
C GLU A 61 11.93 -8.63 -8.91
N GLY A 62 10.85 -8.94 -9.63
CA GLY A 62 9.64 -9.56 -9.11
C GLY A 62 8.69 -8.59 -8.40
N ASP A 63 8.85 -7.28 -8.55
CA ASP A 63 7.90 -6.34 -7.96
C ASP A 63 6.55 -6.37 -8.69
N ALA A 64 5.48 -6.41 -7.90
CA ALA A 64 4.13 -6.35 -8.43
C ALA A 64 3.81 -4.95 -8.96
N THR A 65 3.17 -4.90 -10.12
CA THR A 65 2.58 -3.67 -10.67
C THR A 65 1.25 -3.43 -9.98
N THR A 66 1.12 -2.27 -9.31
CA THR A 66 -0.13 -1.88 -8.65
C THR A 66 -0.70 -0.62 -9.29
N THR A 67 -1.88 -0.77 -9.88
CA THR A 67 -2.65 0.34 -10.46
C THR A 67 -3.97 0.53 -9.73
N TYR A 68 -4.59 1.70 -9.91
CA TYR A 68 -5.89 1.95 -9.33
C TYR A 68 -6.78 2.78 -10.25
N SER A 69 -8.09 2.67 -10.05
CA SER A 69 -9.08 3.51 -10.68
C SER A 69 -10.17 3.88 -9.68
N VAL A 70 -10.64 5.13 -9.73
CA VAL A 70 -11.78 5.58 -8.94
C VAL A 70 -12.92 5.93 -9.89
N SER A 71 -14.05 5.25 -9.75
CA SER A 71 -15.25 5.49 -10.56
C SER A 71 -16.49 5.19 -9.75
N GLY A 72 -17.54 6.02 -9.88
CA GLY A 72 -18.82 5.78 -9.18
C GLY A 72 -18.72 5.72 -7.65
N GLY A 73 -17.68 6.32 -7.04
CA GLY A 73 -17.43 6.22 -5.60
C GLY A 73 -16.78 4.91 -5.14
N GLU A 74 -16.37 4.06 -6.07
CA GLU A 74 -15.62 2.83 -5.82
C GLU A 74 -14.15 3.00 -6.22
N LEU A 75 -13.26 2.50 -5.37
CA LEU A 75 -11.82 2.39 -5.61
C LEU A 75 -11.51 0.95 -6.00
N THR A 76 -11.07 0.72 -7.23
CA THR A 76 -10.54 -0.58 -7.66
C THR A 76 -9.02 -0.51 -7.65
N ILE A 77 -8.39 -1.39 -6.88
CA ILE A 77 -6.95 -1.66 -6.92
C ILE A 77 -6.74 -2.90 -7.78
N ARG A 78 -5.79 -2.84 -8.71
CA ARG A 78 -5.36 -3.96 -9.54
C ARG A 78 -3.92 -4.27 -9.23
N ASN A 79 -3.64 -5.54 -8.96
CA ASN A 79 -2.29 -6.02 -8.71
C ASN A 79 -2.05 -7.29 -9.52
N ASP A 80 -1.01 -7.28 -10.34
CA ASP A 80 -0.68 -8.38 -11.25
C ASP A 80 -0.30 -9.69 -10.54
N GLN A 81 0.02 -9.66 -9.24
CA GLN A 81 0.40 -10.83 -8.45
C GLN A 81 -0.66 -11.25 -7.41
N SER A 82 -1.52 -10.33 -6.95
CA SER A 82 -2.55 -10.61 -5.93
C SER A 82 -3.99 -10.48 -6.42
N GLY A 83 -4.19 -10.11 -7.68
CA GLY A 83 -5.50 -9.89 -8.28
C GLY A 83 -6.10 -8.53 -7.95
N ASP A 84 -7.36 -8.37 -8.38
CA ASP A 84 -8.12 -7.13 -8.27
C ASP A 84 -8.96 -7.09 -6.99
N GLN A 85 -9.07 -5.91 -6.39
CA GLN A 85 -9.92 -5.68 -5.23
C GLN A 85 -10.61 -4.32 -5.33
N THR A 86 -11.93 -4.31 -5.12
CA THR A 86 -12.74 -3.08 -5.10
C THR A 86 -13.13 -2.74 -3.67
N PHE A 87 -13.07 -1.45 -3.35
CA PHE A 87 -13.43 -0.88 -2.07
C PHE A 87 -14.42 0.26 -2.24
N ARG A 88 -15.37 0.36 -1.33
CA ARG A 88 -16.28 1.49 -1.15
C ARG A 88 -15.80 2.35 -0.01
N LYS A 89 -16.28 3.59 0.04
CA LYS A 89 -16.02 4.50 1.17
C LYS A 89 -16.43 3.89 2.52
N SER A 90 -17.44 3.02 2.55
CA SER A 90 -17.91 2.31 3.74
C SER A 90 -16.97 1.23 4.27
N ASP A 91 -15.95 0.82 3.49
CA ASP A 91 -15.03 -0.27 3.84
C ASP A 91 -13.83 0.19 4.69
N PHE A 92 -13.71 1.50 4.90
CA PHE A 92 -12.71 2.18 5.71
C PHE A 92 -13.36 2.76 6.97
#